data_AF-A0A9W4PFZ4-F1
#
_entry.id   AF-A0A9W4PFZ4-F1
#
_cell.length_a   1.000
_cell.length_b   1.000
_cell.length_c   1.000
_cell.angle_alpha   90.00
_cell.angle_beta   90.00
_cell.angle_gamma   90.00
#
_symmetry.space_group_name_H-M   'P 1'
#
loop_
_entity.id
_entity.type
_entity.pdbx_description
1 polymer ?
#
loop_
_entity_poly.entity_id
_entity_poly.type
_entity_poly.pdbx_seq_one_letter_code
_entity_poly.pdbx_strand_id
1 'polypeptide(L)'
;MKIKEVILYTNSLDGISNFYVDVLELPIIQEKNEKISFKAGTSILTFNQSSEYEFPYYHFAFNITENKIEQALQWLKNKAVTINQINGIDHYYDESWNCHSIYFYDPLGNIVEFIARHAIPEIEHGDFNSQDIKNISEIGLPVEDVQQASEILQKKYNVGVYQSSNNVFAPLGNEEGLFILSGLNRNWAGSNKKVKVFPLIVDIYNNIERKDNFLSYPYTIRETLIR
;
A
#
# COMPACT_ATOMS: atom_id res chain seq x y z
N MET A 1 -11.74 6.61 -4.79
CA MET A 1 -10.55 7.40 -4.36
C MET A 1 -9.37 6.89 -5.16
N LYS A 2 -8.41 7.75 -5.56
CA LYS A 2 -7.18 7.29 -6.21
C LYS A 2 -5.97 7.82 -5.47
N ILE A 3 -4.99 6.96 -5.19
CA ILE A 3 -3.74 7.34 -4.53
C ILE A 3 -2.74 7.79 -5.59
N LYS A 4 -2.29 9.04 -5.48
CA LYS A 4 -1.27 9.63 -6.34
C LYS A 4 0.13 9.29 -5.84
N GLU A 5 0.40 9.53 -4.56
CA GLU A 5 1.71 9.30 -3.96
C GLU A 5 1.57 8.82 -2.52
N VAL A 6 2.40 7.86 -2.12
CA VAL A 6 2.61 7.50 -0.71
C VAL A 6 4.06 7.83 -0.36
N ILE A 7 4.25 8.58 0.72
CA ILE A 7 5.55 8.96 1.24
C ILE A 7 5.73 8.31 2.60
N LEU A 8 6.68 7.40 2.68
CA LEU A 8 7.03 6.61 3.85
C LEU A 8 8.40 7.04 4.40
N TYR A 9 8.71 6.61 5.62
CA TYR A 9 9.98 6.91 6.27
C TYR A 9 10.79 5.64 6.50
N THR A 10 12.11 5.77 6.51
CA THR A 10 13.05 4.68 6.79
C THR A 10 14.30 5.18 7.47
N ASN A 11 14.98 4.34 8.24
CA ASN A 11 16.31 4.68 8.77
C ASN A 11 17.43 4.54 7.75
N SER A 12 17.21 3.76 6.69
CA SER A 12 18.20 3.57 5.65
C SER A 12 17.53 3.41 4.28
N LEU A 13 18.11 4.07 3.28
CA LEU A 13 17.81 3.85 1.87
C LEU A 13 18.65 2.73 1.26
N ASP A 14 19.60 2.17 2.03
CA ASP A 14 20.43 1.05 1.58
C ASP A 14 19.55 -0.17 1.29
N GLY A 15 19.77 -0.78 0.13
CA GLY A 15 19.00 -1.95 -0.31
C GLY A 15 17.57 -1.65 -0.79
N ILE A 16 17.01 -0.46 -0.51
CA ILE A 16 15.72 -0.04 -1.06
C ILE A 16 15.79 0.09 -2.58
N SER A 17 16.82 0.76 -3.10
CA SER A 17 17.00 0.88 -4.55
C SER A 17 17.10 -0.50 -5.20
N ASN A 18 17.94 -1.40 -4.67
CA ASN A 18 18.09 -2.76 -5.21
C ASN A 18 16.76 -3.53 -5.24
N PHE A 19 15.95 -3.42 -4.18
CA PHE A 19 14.67 -4.13 -4.17
C PHE A 19 13.66 -3.52 -5.14
N TYR A 20 13.42 -2.22 -5.08
CA TYR A 20 12.36 -1.64 -5.92
C TYR A 20 12.76 -1.51 -7.40
N VAL A 21 14.06 -1.35 -7.71
CA VAL A 21 14.57 -1.23 -9.08
C VAL A 21 14.94 -2.59 -9.67
N ASP A 22 15.72 -3.42 -8.97
CA ASP A 22 16.20 -4.68 -9.58
C ASP A 22 15.19 -5.81 -9.37
N VAL A 23 14.57 -5.88 -8.19
CA VAL A 23 13.59 -6.94 -7.89
C VAL A 23 12.21 -6.58 -8.42
N LEU A 24 11.67 -5.40 -8.10
CA LEU A 24 10.34 -5.00 -8.58
C LEU A 24 10.35 -4.28 -9.94
N GLU A 25 11.51 -3.97 -10.51
CA GLU A 25 11.62 -3.33 -11.84
C GLU A 25 10.86 -2.00 -11.95
N LEU A 26 10.69 -1.28 -10.82
CA LEU A 26 10.01 0.01 -10.79
C LEU A 26 10.97 1.13 -11.24
N PRO A 27 10.56 1.98 -12.20
CA PRO A 27 11.38 3.11 -12.62
C PRO A 27 11.61 4.12 -11.49
N ILE A 28 12.85 4.59 -11.31
CA ILE A 28 13.15 5.72 -10.44
C ILE A 28 12.59 7.01 -11.07
N ILE A 29 11.84 7.78 -10.28
CA ILE A 29 11.37 9.13 -10.62
C ILE A 29 12.34 10.20 -10.08
N GLN A 30 12.85 9.98 -8.88
CA GLN A 30 13.74 10.91 -8.19
C GLN A 30 14.64 10.15 -7.22
N GLU A 31 15.91 10.49 -7.20
CA GLU A 31 16.88 9.99 -6.23
C GLU A 31 17.73 11.17 -5.72
N LYS A 32 17.78 11.32 -4.40
CA LYS A 32 18.53 12.34 -3.65
C LYS A 32 19.06 11.69 -2.37
N ASN A 33 20.02 12.34 -1.72
CA ASN A 33 20.71 11.80 -0.54
C ASN A 33 19.77 11.25 0.57
N GLU A 34 18.61 11.86 0.78
CA GLU A 34 17.66 11.49 1.85
C GLU A 34 16.28 11.10 1.31
N LYS A 35 16.14 10.89 0.00
CA LYS A 35 14.85 10.59 -0.62
C LYS A 35 15.02 9.79 -1.91
N ILE A 36 14.20 8.75 -2.07
CA ILE A 36 14.03 8.05 -3.35
C ILE A 36 12.54 7.87 -3.67
N SER A 37 12.18 7.99 -4.94
CA SER A 37 10.82 7.86 -5.45
C SER A 37 10.78 6.93 -6.64
N PHE A 38 9.82 6.01 -6.65
CA PHE A 38 9.58 5.02 -7.70
C PHE A 38 8.22 5.20 -8.33
N LYS A 39 8.12 4.93 -9.63
CA LYS A 39 6.84 4.86 -10.34
C LYS A 39 6.22 3.48 -10.15
N ALA A 40 5.04 3.42 -9.56
CA ALA A 40 4.24 2.20 -9.41
C ALA A 40 2.95 2.36 -10.22
N GLY A 41 3.03 2.03 -11.51
CA GLY A 41 1.97 2.29 -12.47
C GLY A 41 1.58 3.77 -12.52
N THR A 42 0.36 4.10 -12.10
CA THR A 42 -0.15 5.48 -12.01
C THR A 42 0.16 6.21 -10.70
N SER A 43 0.68 5.50 -9.70
CA SER A 43 1.06 6.06 -8.39
C SER A 43 2.58 6.24 -8.25
N ILE A 44 2.98 6.97 -7.21
CA ILE A 44 4.37 7.17 -6.80
C ILE A 44 4.57 6.59 -5.40
N LEU A 45 5.60 5.76 -5.23
CA LEU A 45 6.06 5.32 -3.91
C LEU A 45 7.34 6.07 -3.56
N THR A 46 7.36 6.76 -2.43
CA THR A 46 8.49 7.55 -1.97
C THR A 46 8.95 7.09 -0.59
N PHE A 47 10.27 6.98 -0.40
CA PHE A 47 10.89 6.81 0.92
C PHE A 47 11.75 8.02 1.27
N ASN A 48 11.53 8.59 2.44
CA ASN A 48 12.39 9.59 3.06
C ASN A 48 13.25 8.94 4.15
N GLN A 49 14.55 9.22 4.15
CA GLN A 49 15.41 8.79 5.24
C GLN A 49 15.18 9.69 6.47
N SER A 50 15.03 9.08 7.65
CA SER A 50 14.92 9.78 8.93
C SER A 50 15.45 8.90 10.05
N SER A 51 16.17 9.50 11.00
CA SER A 51 16.62 8.86 12.24
C SER A 51 15.68 9.11 13.42
N GLU A 52 14.57 9.83 13.22
CA GLU A 52 13.61 10.17 14.29
C GLU A 52 12.76 8.97 14.74
N TYR A 53 12.61 7.96 13.89
CA TYR A 53 11.71 6.82 14.13
C TYR A 53 12.50 5.52 14.10
N GLU A 54 12.38 4.69 15.12
CA GLU A 54 13.11 3.42 15.18
C GLU A 54 12.43 2.36 14.31
N PHE A 55 13.12 1.95 13.24
CA PHE A 55 12.75 0.89 12.29
C PHE A 55 11.27 0.94 11.82
N PRO A 56 10.84 2.04 11.18
CA PRO A 56 9.48 2.18 10.69
C PRO A 56 9.16 1.11 9.64
N TYR A 57 7.92 0.61 9.66
CA TYR A 57 7.39 -0.27 8.63
C TYR A 57 5.90 0.01 8.40
N TYR A 58 5.46 -0.31 7.20
CA TYR A 58 4.12 0.01 6.71
C TYR A 58 3.49 -1.19 6.03
N HIS A 59 2.19 -1.13 5.83
CA HIS A 59 1.48 -2.01 4.93
C HIS A 59 0.95 -1.18 3.76
N PHE A 60 1.21 -1.63 2.55
CA PHE A 60 0.61 -1.06 1.34
C PHE A 60 0.47 -2.15 0.28
N ALA A 61 -0.53 -1.99 -0.58
CA ALA A 61 -0.82 -2.91 -1.67
C ALA A 61 -0.68 -2.23 -3.02
N PHE A 62 -0.21 -2.98 -4.01
CA PHE A 62 -0.28 -2.64 -5.40
C PHE A 62 -1.39 -3.43 -6.07
N ASN A 63 -2.30 -2.76 -6.77
CA ASN A 63 -3.12 -3.46 -7.75
C ASN A 63 -2.21 -4.00 -8.85
N ILE A 64 -2.46 -5.25 -9.23
CA ILE A 64 -1.86 -5.87 -10.42
C ILE A 64 -2.92 -6.23 -11.45
N THR A 65 -2.50 -6.49 -12.69
CA THR A 65 -3.38 -7.06 -13.73
C THR A 65 -4.08 -8.33 -13.20
N GLU A 66 -5.41 -8.34 -13.29
CA GLU A 66 -6.28 -9.32 -12.61
C GLU A 66 -5.93 -10.78 -12.96
N ASN A 67 -5.75 -11.06 -14.24
CA ASN A 67 -5.52 -12.41 -14.73
C ASN A 67 -4.07 -12.91 -14.54
N LYS A 68 -3.21 -12.14 -13.87
CA LYS A 68 -1.76 -12.43 -13.76
C LYS A 68 -1.26 -12.79 -12.37
N ILE A 69 -2.15 -13.10 -11.42
CA ILE A 69 -1.75 -13.44 -10.04
C ILE A 69 -0.74 -14.59 -9.96
N GLU A 70 -0.93 -15.66 -10.75
CA GLU A 70 0.00 -16.79 -10.76
C GLU A 70 1.35 -16.41 -11.37
N GLN A 71 1.36 -15.66 -12.46
CA GLN A 71 2.61 -15.17 -13.06
C GLN A 71 3.35 -14.22 -12.11
N ALA A 72 2.64 -13.35 -11.38
CA ALA A 72 3.23 -12.46 -10.38
C ALA A 72 3.91 -13.26 -9.26
N LEU A 73 3.27 -14.33 -8.79
CA LEU A 73 3.85 -15.23 -7.79
C LEU A 73 5.16 -15.87 -8.29
N GLN A 74 5.16 -16.40 -9.51
CA GLN A 74 6.36 -17.02 -10.10
C GLN A 74 7.46 -15.98 -10.33
N TRP A 75 7.10 -14.78 -10.78
CA TRP A 75 8.05 -13.68 -10.99
C TRP A 75 8.76 -13.28 -9.69
N LEU A 76 8.02 -13.14 -8.58
CA LEU A 76 8.59 -12.88 -7.26
C LEU A 76 9.53 -14.01 -6.81
N LYS A 77 9.11 -15.27 -6.94
CA LYS A 77 9.92 -16.45 -6.55
C LYS A 77 11.21 -16.58 -7.37
N ASN A 78 11.13 -16.34 -8.68
CA ASN A 78 12.29 -16.38 -9.57
C ASN A 78 13.34 -15.31 -9.21
N LYS A 79 12.91 -14.22 -8.58
CA LYS A 79 13.77 -13.17 -8.04
C LYS A 79 14.15 -13.36 -6.57
N ALA A 80 13.97 -14.58 -6.06
CA ALA A 80 14.27 -14.98 -4.69
C ALA A 80 13.51 -14.18 -3.60
N VAL A 81 12.35 -13.61 -3.94
CA VAL A 81 11.46 -13.01 -2.93
C VAL A 81 10.76 -14.12 -2.16
N THR A 82 10.85 -14.06 -0.83
CA THR A 82 10.14 -14.98 0.05
C THR A 82 8.70 -14.52 0.23
N ILE A 83 7.75 -15.42 -0.02
CA ILE A 83 6.32 -15.15 0.10
C ILE A 83 5.85 -15.42 1.52
N ASN A 84 5.10 -14.47 2.07
CA ASN A 84 4.45 -14.60 3.36
C ASN A 84 3.13 -15.34 3.19
N GLN A 85 3.14 -16.62 3.54
CA GLN A 85 1.97 -17.47 3.40
C GLN A 85 0.87 -17.14 4.40
N ILE A 86 -0.37 -17.20 3.95
CA ILE A 86 -1.56 -17.21 4.81
C ILE A 86 -2.09 -18.63 4.84
N ASN A 87 -2.12 -19.26 6.02
CA ASN A 87 -2.55 -20.66 6.18
C ASN A 87 -1.81 -21.66 5.27
N GLY A 88 -0.54 -21.39 4.96
CA GLY A 88 0.27 -22.23 4.07
C GLY A 88 0.04 -21.99 2.57
N ILE A 89 -0.72 -20.96 2.19
CA ILE A 89 -1.04 -20.61 0.81
C ILE A 89 -0.26 -19.36 0.39
N ASP A 90 0.35 -19.40 -0.79
CA ASP A 90 1.19 -18.31 -1.34
C ASP A 90 0.39 -17.14 -1.93
N HIS A 91 -0.74 -17.43 -2.61
CA HIS A 91 -1.74 -16.44 -3.02
C HIS A 91 -3.05 -16.72 -2.29
N TYR A 92 -3.47 -15.83 -1.42
CA TYR A 92 -4.68 -16.03 -0.63
C TYR A 92 -5.91 -15.47 -1.37
N TYR A 93 -6.95 -16.27 -1.54
CA TYR A 93 -8.24 -15.80 -2.03
C TYR A 93 -9.09 -15.26 -0.87
N ASP A 94 -9.54 -14.01 -0.98
CA ASP A 94 -10.51 -13.41 -0.08
C ASP A 94 -11.87 -13.29 -0.78
N GLU A 95 -12.84 -14.09 -0.34
CA GLU A 95 -14.20 -14.10 -0.90
C GLU A 95 -14.92 -12.77 -0.69
N SER A 96 -14.71 -12.11 0.46
CA SER A 96 -15.40 -10.86 0.80
C SER A 96 -14.87 -9.66 0.01
N TRP A 97 -13.60 -9.69 -0.37
CA TRP A 97 -12.97 -8.69 -1.23
C TRP A 97 -13.01 -9.07 -2.71
N ASN A 98 -13.33 -10.33 -3.02
CA ASN A 98 -13.29 -10.93 -4.34
C ASN A 98 -11.94 -10.66 -5.05
N CYS A 99 -10.85 -11.03 -4.39
CA CYS A 99 -9.50 -10.82 -4.88
C CYS A 99 -8.54 -11.95 -4.47
N HIS A 100 -7.43 -12.07 -5.19
CA HIS A 100 -6.27 -12.82 -4.71
C HIS A 100 -5.14 -11.88 -4.31
N SER A 101 -4.46 -12.23 -3.21
CA SER A 101 -3.37 -11.42 -2.66
C SER A 101 -2.11 -12.23 -2.44
N ILE A 102 -0.96 -11.67 -2.80
CA ILE A 102 0.38 -12.20 -2.49
C ILE A 102 1.07 -11.21 -1.56
N TYR A 103 1.51 -11.69 -0.40
CA TYR A 103 2.20 -10.87 0.60
C TYR A 103 3.68 -11.20 0.64
N PHE A 104 4.53 -10.20 0.80
CA PHE A 104 5.97 -10.37 0.98
C PHE A 104 6.55 -9.18 1.74
N TYR A 105 7.79 -9.32 2.20
CA TYR A 105 8.51 -8.21 2.81
C TYR A 105 9.46 -7.56 1.81
N ASP A 106 9.58 -6.24 1.88
CA ASP A 106 10.75 -5.55 1.35
C ASP A 106 11.92 -5.59 2.36
N PRO A 107 13.12 -5.08 2.02
CA PRO A 107 14.28 -5.10 2.92
C PRO A 107 14.11 -4.32 4.23
N LEU A 108 13.16 -3.39 4.30
CA LEU A 108 12.83 -2.64 5.52
C LEU A 108 11.76 -3.36 6.36
N GLY A 109 11.22 -4.46 5.83
CA GLY A 109 10.14 -5.21 6.45
C GLY A 109 8.77 -4.57 6.27
N ASN A 110 8.58 -3.70 5.27
CA ASN A 110 7.24 -3.31 4.87
C ASN A 110 6.45 -4.54 4.41
N ILE A 111 5.17 -4.60 4.78
CA ILE A 111 4.24 -5.63 4.33
C ILE A 111 3.71 -5.18 2.97
N VAL A 112 4.36 -5.66 1.92
CA VAL A 112 3.98 -5.36 0.54
C VAL A 112 2.99 -6.42 0.07
N GLU A 113 1.93 -5.97 -0.59
CA GLU A 113 0.91 -6.81 -1.17
C GLU A 113 0.80 -6.58 -2.67
N PHE A 114 0.74 -7.66 -3.45
CA PHE A 114 0.16 -7.63 -4.79
C PHE A 114 -1.27 -8.16 -4.70
N ILE A 115 -2.23 -7.34 -5.14
CA ILE A 115 -3.65 -7.67 -5.10
C ILE A 115 -4.25 -7.67 -6.52
N ALA A 116 -4.79 -8.82 -6.92
CA ALA A 116 -5.54 -9.00 -8.16
C ALA A 116 -7.04 -8.97 -7.84
N ARG A 117 -7.73 -7.88 -8.18
CA ARG A 117 -9.16 -7.68 -7.88
C ARG A 117 -10.02 -8.19 -9.03
N HIS A 118 -10.88 -9.16 -8.78
CA HIS A 118 -11.74 -9.72 -9.84
C HIS A 118 -12.93 -8.82 -10.22
N ALA A 119 -13.19 -7.77 -9.44
CA ALA A 119 -14.16 -6.73 -9.77
C ALA A 119 -13.68 -5.77 -10.88
N ILE A 120 -12.37 -5.73 -11.17
CA ILE A 120 -11.77 -4.95 -12.26
C ILE A 120 -11.20 -5.95 -13.28
N PRO A 121 -12.05 -6.52 -14.16
CA PRO A 121 -11.59 -7.49 -15.14
C PRO A 121 -10.73 -6.79 -16.19
N GLU A 122 -9.43 -6.94 -16.07
CA GLU A 122 -8.43 -6.53 -17.05
C GLU A 122 -7.63 -7.75 -17.45
N ILE A 123 -7.72 -8.11 -18.74
CA ILE A 123 -7.00 -9.25 -19.30
C ILE A 123 -5.85 -8.71 -20.13
N GLU A 124 -4.64 -9.00 -19.69
CA GLU A 124 -3.45 -8.83 -20.53
C GLU A 124 -2.78 -10.17 -20.82
N HIS A 125 -2.09 -10.21 -21.96
CA HIS A 125 -1.32 -11.38 -22.39
C HIS A 125 0.17 -11.18 -22.13
N GLY A 126 0.92 -12.29 -22.14
CA GLY A 126 2.35 -12.30 -21.88
C GLY A 126 2.70 -12.51 -20.41
N ASP A 127 4.01 -12.56 -20.13
CA ASP A 127 4.54 -12.76 -18.79
C ASP A 127 4.35 -11.52 -17.92
N PHE A 128 4.26 -11.74 -16.60
CA PHE A 128 4.20 -10.65 -15.63
C PHE A 128 5.50 -9.85 -15.63
N ASN A 129 5.39 -8.53 -15.65
CA ASN A 129 6.50 -7.60 -15.47
C ASN A 129 6.04 -6.34 -14.71
N SER A 130 6.94 -5.39 -14.44
CA SER A 130 6.60 -4.20 -13.65
C SER A 130 5.49 -3.31 -14.24
N GLN A 131 5.18 -3.40 -15.54
CA GLN A 131 4.05 -2.68 -16.14
C GLN A 131 2.69 -3.25 -15.72
N ASP A 132 2.65 -4.49 -15.22
CA ASP A 132 1.45 -5.10 -14.66
C ASP A 132 1.13 -4.58 -13.24
N ILE A 133 2.03 -3.79 -12.64
CA ILE A 133 1.77 -3.05 -11.39
C ILE A 133 1.06 -1.75 -11.75
N LYS A 134 -0.23 -1.65 -11.42
CA LYS A 134 -1.14 -0.62 -11.95
C LYS A 134 -1.18 0.67 -11.12
N ASN A 135 -1.21 0.53 -9.80
CA ASN A 135 -1.22 1.64 -8.85
C ASN A 135 -0.99 1.14 -7.42
N ILE A 136 -0.67 2.04 -6.50
CA ILE A 136 -0.83 1.77 -5.06
C ILE A 136 -2.32 1.84 -4.76
N SER A 137 -2.91 0.75 -4.29
CA SER A 137 -4.35 0.64 -4.04
C SER A 137 -4.70 0.63 -2.57
N GLU A 138 -3.75 0.38 -1.68
CA GLU A 138 -3.99 0.35 -0.24
C GLU A 138 -2.83 0.97 0.53
N ILE A 139 -3.16 1.67 1.62
CA ILE A 139 -2.18 2.16 2.60
C ILE A 139 -2.74 2.01 4.02
N GLY A 140 -1.98 1.34 4.87
CA GLY A 140 -2.31 1.12 6.27
C GLY A 140 -2.23 2.38 7.11
N LEU A 141 -3.32 2.71 7.82
CA LEU A 141 -3.40 3.79 8.80
C LEU A 141 -3.75 3.23 10.19
N PRO A 142 -2.74 2.85 10.98
CA PRO A 142 -2.90 2.49 12.40
C PRO A 142 -3.65 3.56 13.21
N VAL A 143 -4.69 3.19 13.94
CA VAL A 143 -5.43 4.12 14.81
C VAL A 143 -5.90 3.41 16.07
N GLU A 144 -6.05 4.15 17.16
CA GLU A 144 -6.64 3.66 18.41
C GLU A 144 -8.16 3.49 18.28
N ASP A 145 -8.85 4.53 17.80
CA ASP A 145 -10.30 4.52 17.57
C ASP A 145 -10.60 4.49 16.07
N VAL A 146 -10.86 3.28 15.56
CA VAL A 146 -11.17 3.04 14.14
C VAL A 146 -12.50 3.68 13.74
N GLN A 147 -13.50 3.67 14.62
CA GLN A 147 -14.80 4.22 14.30
C GLN A 147 -14.72 5.74 14.13
N GLN A 148 -14.13 6.44 15.10
CA GLN A 148 -13.95 7.89 15.04
C GLN A 148 -13.11 8.29 13.82
N ALA A 149 -11.97 7.61 13.62
CA ALA A 149 -11.11 7.86 12.46
C ALA A 149 -11.87 7.67 11.13
N SER A 150 -12.70 6.62 11.05
CA SER A 150 -13.51 6.33 9.88
C SER A 150 -14.52 7.44 9.58
N GLU A 151 -15.32 7.83 10.57
CA GLU A 151 -16.33 8.90 10.40
C GLU A 151 -15.72 10.22 9.92
N ILE A 152 -14.53 10.56 10.44
CA ILE A 152 -13.80 11.78 10.05
C ILE A 152 -13.31 11.69 8.61
N LEU A 153 -12.66 10.58 8.22
CA LEU A 153 -12.16 10.42 6.85
C LEU A 153 -13.31 10.42 5.84
N GLN A 154 -14.40 9.71 6.14
CA GLN A 154 -15.58 9.67 5.28
C GLN A 154 -16.12 11.08 5.03
N LYS A 155 -16.33 11.86 6.10
CA LYS A 155 -16.84 13.23 5.98
C LYS A 155 -15.86 14.18 5.27
N LYS A 156 -14.56 14.03 5.51
CA LYS A 156 -13.55 14.98 5.07
C LYS A 156 -13.12 14.80 3.62
N TYR A 157 -12.98 13.54 3.20
CA TYR A 157 -12.47 13.15 1.89
C TYR A 157 -13.55 12.54 0.99
N ASN A 158 -14.81 12.49 1.45
CA ASN A 158 -15.94 11.91 0.72
C ASN A 158 -15.67 10.48 0.25
N VAL A 159 -15.08 9.68 1.14
CA VAL A 159 -14.84 8.24 0.94
C VAL A 159 -15.88 7.43 1.70
N GLY A 160 -16.25 6.25 1.19
CA GLY A 160 -17.17 5.32 1.86
C GLY A 160 -16.44 4.12 2.44
N VAL A 161 -17.10 3.37 3.32
CA VAL A 161 -16.61 2.05 3.74
C VAL A 161 -16.65 1.08 2.57
N TYR A 162 -15.53 0.39 2.34
CA TYR A 162 -15.41 -0.65 1.33
C TYR A 162 -15.82 -2.00 1.92
N GLN A 163 -16.78 -2.69 1.31
CA GLN A 163 -17.35 -3.97 1.78
C GLN A 163 -17.96 -3.93 3.18
N SER A 164 -17.14 -3.97 4.24
CA SER A 164 -17.59 -3.94 5.63
C SER A 164 -16.51 -3.36 6.56
N SER A 165 -16.94 -2.87 7.72
CA SER A 165 -16.06 -2.38 8.78
C SER A 165 -16.53 -2.88 10.15
N ASN A 166 -15.64 -2.80 11.13
CA ASN A 166 -15.91 -3.08 12.54
C ASN A 166 -15.04 -2.17 13.44
N ASN A 167 -15.15 -2.36 14.76
CA ASN A 167 -14.49 -1.52 15.76
C ASN A 167 -12.95 -1.55 15.71
N VAL A 168 -12.33 -2.50 15.00
CA VAL A 168 -10.88 -2.64 14.90
C VAL A 168 -10.36 -2.61 13.46
N PHE A 169 -11.24 -2.50 12.47
CA PHE A 169 -10.87 -2.46 11.05
C PHE A 169 -11.89 -1.72 10.19
N ALA A 170 -11.42 -0.78 9.38
CA ALA A 170 -12.27 -0.12 8.39
C ALA A 170 -11.46 0.22 7.12
N PRO A 171 -11.72 -0.46 5.99
CA PRO A 171 -11.20 -0.05 4.69
C PRO A 171 -12.10 1.07 4.12
N LEU A 172 -11.51 2.18 3.68
CA LEU A 172 -12.24 3.36 3.21
C LEU A 172 -11.76 3.79 1.83
N GLY A 173 -12.68 3.89 0.86
CA GLY A 173 -12.38 4.25 -0.52
C GLY A 173 -13.02 3.27 -1.51
N ASN A 174 -12.26 2.87 -2.52
CA ASN A 174 -12.68 1.88 -3.51
C ASN A 174 -11.45 1.14 -4.08
N GLU A 175 -11.64 0.26 -5.04
CA GLU A 175 -10.62 -0.61 -5.60
C GLU A 175 -9.37 0.10 -6.15
N GLU A 176 -9.48 1.38 -6.51
CA GLU A 176 -8.36 2.20 -7.01
C GLU A 176 -7.53 2.87 -5.89
N GLY A 177 -8.01 2.82 -4.66
CA GLY A 177 -7.39 3.46 -3.51
C GLY A 177 -8.22 3.31 -2.24
N LEU A 178 -7.61 2.73 -1.21
CA LEU A 178 -8.17 2.50 0.11
C LEU A 178 -7.23 3.02 1.21
N PHE A 179 -7.82 3.69 2.18
CA PHE A 179 -7.23 3.82 3.51
C PHE A 179 -7.61 2.59 4.32
N ILE A 180 -6.61 1.86 4.82
CA ILE A 180 -6.83 0.67 5.63
C ILE A 180 -6.68 1.04 7.10
N LEU A 181 -7.78 1.45 7.74
CA LEU A 181 -7.77 1.76 9.18
C LEU A 181 -7.65 0.46 9.97
N SER A 182 -6.68 0.40 10.88
CA SER A 182 -6.48 -0.79 11.73
C SER A 182 -6.21 -0.42 13.18
N GLY A 183 -6.93 -1.09 14.09
CA GLY A 183 -6.69 -1.04 15.53
C GLY A 183 -5.29 -1.52 15.90
N LEU A 184 -4.66 -0.88 16.90
CA LEU A 184 -3.29 -1.19 17.34
C LEU A 184 -3.12 -2.59 17.98
N ASN A 185 -4.22 -3.23 18.37
CA ASN A 185 -4.21 -4.59 18.92
C ASN A 185 -4.10 -5.70 17.86
N ARG A 186 -4.23 -5.36 16.57
CA ARG A 186 -4.19 -6.30 15.44
C ARG A 186 -2.76 -6.58 14.96
N ASN A 187 -2.66 -7.62 14.13
CA ASN A 187 -1.52 -7.84 13.25
C ASN A 187 -1.92 -7.49 11.82
N TRP A 188 -0.95 -7.10 10.98
CA TRP A 188 -1.18 -6.97 9.55
C TRP A 188 -1.36 -8.35 8.91
N ALA A 189 -2.34 -8.47 8.00
CA ALA A 189 -2.51 -9.69 7.20
C ALA A 189 -1.23 -9.98 6.39
N GLY A 190 -0.99 -11.25 6.08
CA GLY A 190 0.25 -11.66 5.38
C GLY A 190 1.52 -11.37 6.17
N SER A 191 1.44 -11.26 7.50
CA SER A 191 2.59 -10.97 8.35
C SER A 191 2.36 -11.47 9.79
N ASN A 192 3.43 -11.50 10.58
CA ASN A 192 3.37 -11.62 12.03
C ASN A 192 3.59 -10.28 12.74
N LYS A 193 3.60 -9.17 11.99
CA LYS A 193 3.90 -7.83 12.52
C LYS A 193 2.67 -7.21 13.17
N LYS A 194 2.87 -6.65 14.36
CA LYS A 194 1.87 -5.82 15.05
C LYS A 194 1.61 -4.54 14.27
N VAL A 195 0.39 -4.03 14.36
CA VAL A 195 0.03 -2.71 13.83
C VAL A 195 0.69 -1.64 14.71
N LYS A 196 1.46 -0.72 14.11
CA LYS A 196 2.20 0.35 14.82
C LYS A 196 2.12 1.66 14.06
N VAL A 197 1.98 2.76 14.81
CA VAL A 197 1.93 4.12 14.28
C VAL A 197 3.33 4.60 13.89
N PHE A 198 3.51 4.96 12.63
CA PHE A 198 4.69 5.65 12.10
C PHE A 198 4.24 6.78 11.17
N PRO A 199 4.98 7.90 11.06
CA PRO A 199 4.59 8.98 10.16
C PRO A 199 4.49 8.51 8.72
N LEU A 200 3.56 9.11 7.97
CA LEU A 200 3.46 8.95 6.52
C LEU A 200 2.70 10.12 5.92
N ILE A 201 2.84 10.29 4.62
CA ILE A 201 2.01 11.21 3.84
C ILE A 201 1.34 10.42 2.72
N VAL A 202 0.05 10.68 2.50
CA VAL A 202 -0.69 10.16 1.34
C VAL A 202 -1.22 11.34 0.55
N ASP A 203 -0.85 11.42 -0.72
CA ASP A 203 -1.44 12.35 -1.67
C ASP A 203 -2.51 11.57 -2.47
N ILE A 204 -3.75 12.05 -2.42
CA ILE A 204 -4.88 11.49 -3.18
C ILE A 204 -5.35 12.49 -4.25
N TYR A 205 -5.88 11.98 -5.34
CA TYR A 205 -6.57 12.82 -6.33
C TYR A 205 -7.95 13.24 -5.79
N ASN A 206 -8.24 14.53 -5.86
CA ASN A 206 -9.56 15.10 -5.59
C ASN A 206 -9.80 16.38 -6.41
N ASN A 207 -10.99 16.98 -6.29
CA ASN A 207 -11.37 18.23 -6.97
C ASN A 207 -10.97 19.49 -6.21
N ILE A 208 -10.27 19.35 -5.08
CA ILE A 208 -9.78 20.44 -4.25
C ILE A 208 -8.32 20.20 -3.89
N GLU A 209 -7.58 21.29 -3.64
CA GLU A 209 -6.24 21.22 -3.06
C GLU A 209 -6.33 21.44 -1.55
N ARG A 210 -5.83 20.48 -0.77
CA ARG A 210 -5.84 20.53 0.69
C ARG A 210 -4.63 19.79 1.25
N LYS A 211 -4.15 20.22 2.41
CA LYS A 211 -3.15 19.50 3.20
C LYS A 211 -3.56 19.57 4.66
N ASP A 212 -3.77 18.41 5.27
CA ASP A 212 -4.12 18.35 6.69
C ASP A 212 -3.38 17.24 7.42
N ASN A 213 -3.10 17.51 8.69
CA ASN A 213 -2.75 16.46 9.64
C ASN A 213 -4.02 15.70 10.03
N PHE A 214 -3.93 14.38 10.11
CA PHE A 214 -5.04 13.52 10.45
C PHE A 214 -5.08 13.26 11.96
N LEU A 215 -6.06 13.87 12.64
CA LEU A 215 -6.22 13.75 14.09
C LEU A 215 -4.91 14.11 14.83
N SER A 216 -4.60 13.39 15.91
CA SER A 216 -3.32 13.43 16.62
C SER A 216 -2.28 12.47 16.02
N TYR A 217 -2.60 11.75 14.94
CA TYR A 217 -1.67 10.82 14.32
C TYR A 217 -0.66 11.56 13.43
N PRO A 218 0.55 11.02 13.26
CA PRO A 218 1.59 11.62 12.42
C PRO A 218 1.33 11.39 10.93
N TYR A 219 0.07 11.37 10.50
CA TYR A 219 -0.33 11.19 9.11
C TYR A 219 -0.70 12.53 8.50
N THR A 220 -0.18 12.80 7.31
CA THR A 220 -0.65 13.91 6.49
C THR A 220 -1.40 13.36 5.29
N ILE A 221 -2.62 13.83 5.06
CA ILE A 221 -3.34 13.51 3.82
C ILE A 221 -3.42 14.79 2.99
N ARG A 222 -2.97 14.72 1.74
CA ARG A 222 -3.03 15.81 0.78
C ARG A 222 -3.99 15.48 -0.35
N GLU A 223 -4.73 16.47 -0.80
CA GLU A 223 -5.64 16.39 -1.93
C GLU A 223 -5.00 17.16 -3.09
N THR A 224 -4.85 16.52 -4.25
CA THR A 224 -4.31 17.14 -5.48
C THR A 224 -5.38 17.15 -6.56
N LEU A 225 -5.49 18.26 -7.29
CA LEU A 225 -6.41 18.38 -8.42
C LEU A 225 -6.20 17.28 -9.48
N ILE A 226 -7.30 16.70 -9.93
CA ILE A 226 -7.35 15.92 -11.17
C ILE A 226 -7.05 16.91 -12.32
N ARG A 227 -5.94 16.70 -13.04
CA ARG A 227 -5.57 17.50 -14.22
C ARG A 227 -6.06 16.85 -15.49
#